data_AF-A0A3C0TPC8-F1
#
_entry.id   AF-A0A3C0TPC8-F1
#
_cell.length_a   1.000
_cell.length_b   1.000
_cell.length_c   1.000
_cell.angle_alpha   90.00
_cell.angle_beta   90.00
_cell.angle_gamma   90.00
#
_symmetry.space_group_name_H-M   'P 1'
#
loop_
_entity.id
_entity.type
_entity.pdbx_description
1 polymer ?
#
loop_
_entity_poly.entity_id
_entity_poly.type
_entity_poly.pdbx_seq_one_letter_code
_entity_poly.pdbx_strand_id
1 'polypeptide(L)'
;MKIDSYAFGNITIDGRTYTSDAIIYPDHVDSSWWRKKGHSLHRDDITDAIGAKPDVLIIGRGYYGVMTVSEVTIAFIESKGIEVRAERTEKAVELFNAVQGTKAAIAALHLTC
;
A
#
# COMPACT_ATOMS: atom_id res chain seq x y z
N MET A 1 0.64 10.86 8.01
CA MET A 1 1.33 9.74 8.70
C MET A 1 2.71 9.59 8.13
N LYS A 2 3.73 9.29 8.95
CA LYS A 2 5.10 9.04 8.48
C LYS A 2 5.49 7.59 8.74
N ILE A 3 6.05 6.92 7.74
CA ILE A 3 6.69 5.62 7.92
C ILE A 3 8.12 5.89 8.39
N ASP A 4 8.44 5.52 9.62
CA ASP A 4 9.75 5.75 10.24
C ASP A 4 10.79 4.73 9.76
N SER A 5 10.37 3.47 9.60
CA SER A 5 11.23 2.39 9.14
C SER A 5 10.44 1.22 8.56
N TYR A 6 11.09 0.47 7.67
CA TYR A 6 10.60 -0.79 7.12
C TYR A 6 11.73 -1.81 7.07
N ALA A 7 11.41 -3.06 7.43
CA ALA A 7 12.24 -4.23 7.27
C ALA A 7 11.34 -5.45 6.99
N PHE A 8 11.93 -6.60 6.64
CA PHE A 8 11.17 -7.81 6.36
C PHE A 8 10.23 -8.17 7.53
N GLY A 9 8.91 -8.17 7.27
CA GLY A 9 7.88 -8.47 8.26
C GLY A 9 7.71 -7.42 9.36
N ASN A 10 8.29 -6.22 9.23
CA ASN A 10 8.23 -5.17 10.24
C ASN A 10 8.12 -3.78 9.61
N ILE A 11 7.18 -2.98 10.10
CA ILE A 11 7.06 -1.57 9.71
C ILE A 11 6.77 -0.72 10.95
N THR A 12 7.43 0.42 11.07
CA THR A 12 7.15 1.40 12.13
C THR A 12 6.57 2.67 11.51
N ILE A 13 5.41 3.08 12.00
CA ILE A 13 4.63 4.21 11.50
C ILE A 13 4.26 5.09 12.69
N ASP A 14 4.65 6.36 12.65
CA ASP A 14 4.48 7.33 13.74
C ASP A 14 4.86 6.74 15.13
N GLY A 15 6.00 6.05 15.20
CA GLY A 15 6.54 5.43 16.41
C GLY A 15 5.88 4.10 16.82
N ARG A 16 4.87 3.62 16.11
CA ARG A 16 4.20 2.32 16.40
C ARG A 16 4.61 1.25 15.39
N THR A 17 5.04 0.12 15.91
CA THR A 17 5.47 -1.03 15.10
C THR A 17 4.32 -1.99 14.81
N TYR A 18 4.26 -2.45 13.56
CA TYR A 18 3.36 -3.46 13.04
C TYR A 18 4.16 -4.60 12.42
N THR A 19 3.63 -5.82 12.53
CA THR A 19 4.27 -7.06 12.04
C THR A 19 3.41 -7.82 11.04
N SER A 20 2.29 -7.23 10.62
CA SER A 20 1.39 -7.71 9.58
C SER A 20 1.33 -6.71 8.43
N ASP A 21 0.89 -7.20 7.27
CA ASP A 21 0.54 -6.34 6.15
C ASP A 21 -0.45 -5.26 6.60
N ALA A 22 -0.33 -4.07 6.00
CA ALA A 22 -1.11 -2.93 6.42
C ALA A 22 -1.50 -2.03 5.25
N ILE A 23 -2.68 -1.41 5.37
CA ILE A 23 -3.06 -0.24 4.58
C ILE A 23 -2.91 1.01 5.44
N ILE A 24 -2.21 2.00 4.92
CA ILE A 24 -1.95 3.28 5.57
C ILE A 24 -2.82 4.34 4.89
N TYR A 25 -3.76 4.89 5.65
CA TYR A 25 -4.61 6.01 5.25
C TYR A 25 -4.02 7.33 5.77
N PRO A 26 -4.58 8.49 5.40
CA PRO A 26 -4.16 9.77 5.97
C PRO A 26 -4.38 9.89 7.49
N ASP A 27 -5.41 9.21 8.02
CA ASP A 27 -5.93 9.36 9.37
C ASP A 27 -5.77 8.12 10.27
N HIS A 28 -5.68 6.91 9.69
CA HIS A 28 -5.46 5.67 10.43
C HIS A 28 -4.59 4.62 9.68
N VAL A 29 -4.17 3.59 10.40
CA VAL A 29 -3.55 2.39 9.84
C VAL A 29 -4.50 1.21 10.02
N ASP A 30 -4.86 0.54 8.92
CA ASP A 30 -5.51 -0.77 8.96
C ASP A 30 -4.45 -1.87 8.89
N SER A 31 -4.14 -2.45 10.06
CA SER A 31 -3.21 -3.57 10.21
C SER A 31 -3.90 -4.95 10.20
N SER A 32 -5.23 -4.96 10.01
CA SER A 32 -6.03 -6.18 9.88
C SER A 32 -6.19 -6.61 8.42
N TRP A 33 -5.66 -5.83 7.49
CA TRP A 33 -5.76 -6.05 6.06
C TRP A 33 -5.25 -7.44 5.66
N TRP A 34 -6.09 -8.17 4.94
CA TRP A 34 -5.79 -9.49 4.41
C TRP A 34 -6.25 -9.62 2.97
N ARG A 35 -5.42 -10.26 2.14
CA ARG A 35 -5.70 -10.48 0.71
C ARG A 35 -6.39 -11.82 0.50
N LYS A 36 -7.27 -11.92 -0.49
CA LYS A 36 -7.90 -13.18 -0.91
C LYS A 36 -6.86 -14.24 -1.34
N LYS A 37 -5.73 -13.80 -1.89
CA LYS A 37 -4.59 -14.66 -2.29
C LYS A 37 -3.26 -14.01 -1.91
N GLY A 38 -2.39 -14.76 -1.24
CA GLY A 38 -1.15 -14.21 -0.66
C GLY A 38 -0.19 -13.52 -1.64
N HIS A 39 -0.12 -13.96 -2.91
CA HIS A 39 0.79 -13.36 -3.92
C HIS A 39 0.06 -12.59 -5.03
N SER A 40 -1.22 -12.27 -4.85
CA SER A 40 -1.98 -11.54 -5.85
C SER A 40 -2.91 -10.54 -5.19
N LEU A 41 -2.73 -9.27 -5.53
CA LEU A 41 -3.63 -8.21 -5.12
C LEU A 41 -4.80 -8.11 -6.09
N HIS A 42 -6.02 -8.28 -5.58
CA HIS A 42 -7.27 -8.05 -6.30
C HIS A 42 -7.92 -6.74 -5.86
N ARG A 43 -8.72 -6.13 -6.75
CA ARG A 43 -9.50 -4.93 -6.43
C ARG A 43 -10.33 -5.08 -5.15
N ASP A 44 -10.85 -6.29 -4.91
CA ASP A 44 -11.70 -6.58 -3.76
C ASP A 44 -10.91 -6.51 -2.44
N ASP A 45 -9.59 -6.70 -2.48
CA ASP A 45 -8.71 -6.60 -1.31
C ASP A 45 -8.48 -5.14 -0.88
N ILE A 46 -8.76 -4.16 -1.74
CA ILE A 46 -8.46 -2.74 -1.51
C ILE A 46 -9.69 -1.85 -1.81
N THR A 47 -10.89 -2.40 -1.63
CA THR A 47 -12.13 -1.68 -1.96
C THR A 47 -12.29 -0.41 -1.15
N ASP A 48 -11.94 -0.44 0.14
CA ASP A 48 -12.01 0.73 1.02
C ASP A 48 -10.99 1.80 0.62
N ALA A 49 -9.77 1.39 0.26
CA ALA A 49 -8.74 2.29 -0.26
C ALA A 49 -9.15 2.95 -1.59
N ILE A 50 -9.81 2.22 -2.48
CA ILE A 50 -10.37 2.77 -3.72
C ILE A 50 -11.55 3.71 -3.41
N GLY A 51 -12.40 3.34 -2.45
CA GLY A 51 -13.56 4.12 -2.01
C GLY A 51 -13.18 5.46 -1.39
N ALA A 52 -12.03 5.52 -0.71
CA ALA A 52 -11.45 6.74 -0.17
C ALA A 52 -10.96 7.73 -1.25
N LYS A 53 -10.83 7.29 -2.52
CA LYS A 53 -10.43 8.10 -3.68
C LYS A 53 -9.17 8.97 -3.43
N PRO A 54 -8.03 8.36 -3.09
CA PRO A 54 -6.77 9.09 -2.98
C PRO A 54 -6.33 9.62 -4.35
N ASP A 55 -5.47 10.64 -4.35
CA ASP A 55 -4.78 11.08 -5.57
C ASP A 55 -3.85 9.97 -6.09
N VAL A 56 -3.22 9.23 -5.16
CA VAL A 56 -2.31 8.13 -5.48
C VAL A 56 -2.48 6.95 -4.51
N LEU A 57 -2.59 5.75 -5.07
CA LEU A 57 -2.53 4.48 -4.37
C LEU A 57 -1.17 3.81 -4.62
N ILE A 58 -0.40 3.66 -3.55
CA ILE A 58 0.93 3.05 -3.59
C ILE A 58 0.83 1.61 -3.11
N ILE A 59 1.36 0.67 -3.88
CA ILE A 59 1.27 -0.76 -3.60
C ILE A 59 2.69 -1.31 -3.36
N GLY A 60 2.94 -1.76 -2.13
CA GLY A 60 4.15 -2.48 -1.76
C GLY A 60 4.00 -3.97 -2.03
N ARG A 61 4.75 -4.49 -3.00
CA ARG A 61 4.66 -5.87 -3.53
C ARG A 61 5.43 -6.92 -2.71
N GLY A 62 5.76 -6.62 -1.47
CA GLY A 62 6.65 -7.42 -0.65
C GLY A 62 8.11 -6.99 -0.79
N TYR A 63 8.94 -7.52 0.10
CA TYR A 63 10.38 -7.34 0.16
C TYR A 63 11.06 -7.75 -1.15
N TYR A 64 10.69 -8.89 -1.74
CA TYR A 64 11.21 -9.35 -3.02
C TYR A 64 10.38 -8.88 -4.24
N GLY A 65 9.24 -8.21 -4.01
CA GLY A 65 8.37 -7.75 -5.09
C GLY A 65 7.62 -8.86 -5.84
N VAL A 66 7.44 -10.02 -5.22
CA VAL A 66 6.83 -11.20 -5.88
C VAL A 66 5.30 -11.20 -5.80
N MET A 67 4.69 -10.36 -4.96
CA MET A 67 3.24 -10.10 -5.08
C MET A 67 2.96 -9.45 -6.44
N THR A 68 2.02 -10.04 -7.17
CA THR A 68 1.54 -9.53 -8.46
C THR A 68 0.31 -8.65 -8.28
N VAL A 69 0.17 -7.64 -9.13
CA VAL A 69 -1.06 -6.85 -9.29
C VAL A 69 -1.43 -6.98 -10.76
N SER A 70 -2.63 -7.49 -11.05
CA SER A 70 -3.05 -7.67 -12.45
C SER A 70 -3.25 -6.32 -13.14
N GLU A 71 -2.92 -6.24 -14.43
CA GLU A 71 -3.16 -5.03 -15.26
C GLU A 71 -4.64 -4.63 -15.24
N VAL A 72 -5.56 -5.60 -15.20
CA VAL A 72 -7.00 -5.35 -15.07
C VAL A 72 -7.33 -4.63 -13.76
N THR A 73 -6.65 -4.96 -12.66
CA THR A 73 -6.84 -4.28 -11.37
C THR A 73 -6.27 -2.87 -11.41
N ILE A 74 -5.09 -2.68 -12.01
CA ILE A 74 -4.47 -1.35 -12.18
C ILE A 74 -5.38 -0.45 -13.02
N ALA A 75 -5.78 -0.91 -14.21
CA ALA A 75 -6.64 -0.16 -15.11
C ALA A 75 -8.00 0.17 -14.48
N PHE A 76 -8.55 -0.72 -13.64
CA PHE A 76 -9.77 -0.43 -12.89
C PHE A 76 -9.58 0.74 -11.91
N ILE A 77 -8.49 0.74 -11.14
CA ILE A 77 -8.19 1.80 -10.17
C ILE A 77 -7.94 3.13 -10.91
N GLU A 78 -7.14 3.10 -11.99
CA GLU A 78 -6.86 4.28 -12.82
C GLU A 78 -8.11 4.83 -13.49
N SER A 79 -9.07 3.99 -13.89
CA SER A 79 -10.36 4.43 -14.42
C SER A 79 -11.20 5.23 -13.41
N LYS A 80 -10.86 5.17 -12.11
CA LYS A 80 -11.46 5.99 -11.05
C LYS A 80 -10.74 7.32 -10.83
N GLY A 81 -9.73 7.64 -11.65
CA GLY A 81 -8.92 8.84 -11.52
C GLY A 81 -7.83 8.75 -10.45
N ILE A 82 -7.51 7.54 -10.00
CA ILE A 82 -6.51 7.29 -8.94
C ILE A 82 -5.21 6.87 -9.62
N GLU A 83 -4.11 7.57 -9.34
CA GLU A 83 -2.78 7.17 -9.81
C GLU A 83 -2.32 5.90 -9.08
N VAL A 84 -1.75 4.92 -9.79
CA VAL A 84 -1.25 3.68 -9.16
C VAL A 84 0.27 3.60 -9.27
N ARG A 85 0.95 3.32 -8.14
CA ARG A 85 2.40 3.05 -8.10
C ARG A 85 2.66 1.72 -7.42
N ALA A 86 3.06 0.70 -8.18
CA ALA A 86 3.32 -0.64 -7.64
C ALA A 86 4.80 -1.00 -7.68
N GLU A 87 5.42 -1.12 -6.51
CA GLU A 87 6.88 -1.26 -6.35
C GLU A 87 7.23 -2.29 -5.26
N ARG A 88 8.52 -2.61 -5.11
CA ARG A 88 9.00 -3.31 -3.90
C ARG A 88 8.65 -2.48 -2.67
N THR A 89 8.31 -3.13 -1.56
CA THR A 89 7.78 -2.42 -0.37
C THR A 89 8.75 -1.36 0.17
N GLU A 90 10.07 -1.59 0.11
CA GLU A 90 11.08 -0.58 0.46
C GLU A 90 10.93 0.70 -0.38
N LYS A 91 10.78 0.56 -1.70
CA LYS A 91 10.58 1.70 -2.59
C LYS A 91 9.21 2.34 -2.44
N ALA A 92 8.18 1.53 -2.19
CA ALA A 92 6.83 2.01 -1.90
C ALA A 92 6.80 2.90 -0.64
N VAL A 93 7.55 2.54 0.40
CA VAL A 93 7.70 3.34 1.63
C VAL A 93 8.35 4.70 1.33
N GLU A 94 9.44 4.72 0.56
CA GLU A 94 10.08 5.97 0.13
C GLU A 94 9.11 6.87 -0.65
N LEU A 95 8.40 6.28 -1.62
CA LEU A 95 7.42 7.00 -2.44
C LEU A 95 6.29 7.58 -1.58
N PHE A 96 5.75 6.78 -0.66
CA PHE A 96 4.67 7.22 0.22
C PHE A 96 5.11 8.43 1.03
N ASN A 97 6.24 8.34 1.72
CA ASN A 97 6.77 9.44 2.52
C ASN A 97 7.09 10.68 1.68
N ALA A 98 7.56 10.52 0.45
CA ALA A 98 7.92 11.64 -0.43
C ALA A 98 6.71 12.43 -0.96
N VAL A 99 5.55 11.77 -1.13
CA VAL A 99 4.34 12.44 -1.62
C VAL A 99 3.44 12.98 -0.50
N GLN A 100 3.67 12.56 0.75
CA GLN A 100 2.97 13.10 1.92
C GLN A 100 3.06 14.64 1.93
N GLY A 101 1.92 15.30 2.15
CA GLY A 101 1.81 16.76 2.19
C GLY A 101 1.59 17.46 0.85
N THR A 102 1.70 16.74 -0.27
CA THR A 102 1.40 17.28 -1.62
C THR A 102 0.24 16.56 -2.32
N LYS A 103 0.03 15.28 -1.99
CA LYS A 103 -1.05 14.45 -2.52
C LYS A 103 -1.74 13.70 -1.39
N ALA A 104 -3.04 13.46 -1.52
CA ALA A 104 -3.76 12.48 -0.73
C ALA A 104 -3.27 11.08 -1.15
N ALA A 105 -2.39 10.48 -0.34
CA ALA A 105 -1.80 9.18 -0.63
C ALA A 105 -2.31 8.10 0.33
N ILE A 106 -2.59 6.92 -0.21
CA ILE A 106 -2.84 5.69 0.54
C ILE A 106 -1.79 4.65 0.13
N ALA A 107 -1.28 3.87 1.07
CA ALA A 107 -0.34 2.79 0.79
C ALA A 107 -0.87 1.44 1.27
N ALA A 108 -0.92 0.44 0.38
CA ALA A 108 -1.19 -0.96 0.72
C ALA A 108 0.13 -1.75 0.66
N LEU A 109 0.65 -2.16 1.82
CA LEU A 109 2.02 -2.67 1.93
C LEU A 109 2.02 -4.13 2.38
N HIS A 110 2.52 -5.00 1.51
CA HIS A 110 2.91 -6.35 1.89
C HIS A 110 4.31 -6.32 2.51
N LEU A 111 4.48 -6.84 3.73
CA LEU A 111 5.75 -6.71 4.47
C LEU A 111 6.73 -7.86 4.23
N THR A 112 6.29 -8.96 3.60
CA THR A 112 7.11 -10.17 3.39
C THR A 112 7.25 -10.54 1.91
N CYS A 113 6.80 -11.70 1.46
CA CYS A 113 7.02 -12.22 0.10
C CYS A 113 5.70 -12.48 -0.62
#